data_AF-A0A8T3MSG2-F1
#
_entry.id   AF-A0A8T3MSG2-F1
#
_cell.length_a   1.000
_cell.length_b   1.000
_cell.length_c   1.000
_cell.angle_alpha   90.00
_cell.angle_beta   90.00
_cell.angle_gamma   90.00
#
_symmetry.space_group_name_H-M   'P 1'
#
loop_
_entity.id
_entity.type
_entity.pdbx_description
1 polymer ?
#
loop_
_entity_poly.entity_id
_entity_poly.type
_entity_poly.pdbx_seq_one_letter_code
_entity_poly.pdbx_strand_id
1 'polypeptide(L)'
;VPVQVRPEDGFSEIGQGSWEGLHRTVVTERYGEELAAWRRRPLEAWAPGGESIAEVAARVRPALRRLLGALAAGRPPGTLDRSHVRGYGDGPADQPWSLLVAHDGVFKVTLLTLFDLPLERFWMWSFELCGISVVDVVGGRATLRAHGLTDHLAPLLDERVQAEATHRQRSGGL
;
A
#
# COMPACT_ATOMS: atom_id res chain seq x y z
N VAL A 1 9.19 -1.71 -25.35
CA VAL A 1 8.15 -0.66 -25.40
C VAL A 1 8.26 0.14 -24.12
N PRO A 2 8.32 1.48 -24.16
CA PRO A 2 8.35 2.28 -22.94
C PRO A 2 7.07 2.07 -22.12
N VAL A 3 7.20 1.89 -20.81
CA VAL A 3 6.05 1.77 -19.90
C VAL A 3 5.42 3.15 -19.76
N GLN A 4 4.12 3.26 -20.03
CA GLN A 4 3.40 4.52 -19.85
C GLN A 4 3.21 4.78 -18.34
N VAL A 5 3.83 5.85 -17.83
CA VAL A 5 3.63 6.32 -16.46
C VAL A 5 2.46 7.28 -16.42
N ARG A 6 1.57 7.12 -15.43
CA ARG A 6 0.42 8.01 -15.21
C ARG A 6 0.42 8.45 -13.74
N PRO A 7 0.63 9.75 -13.45
CA PRO A 7 0.44 10.29 -12.11
C PRO A 7 -1.01 10.11 -11.65
N GLU A 8 -1.20 9.80 -10.37
CA GLU A 8 -2.52 9.66 -9.75
C GLU A 8 -2.42 10.12 -8.30
N ASP A 9 -2.85 11.36 -8.05
CA ASP A 9 -2.72 12.05 -6.76
C ASP A 9 -3.42 11.32 -5.61
N GLY A 10 -4.44 10.50 -5.93
CA GLY A 10 -5.11 9.67 -4.92
C GLY A 10 -4.17 8.66 -4.25
N PHE A 11 -3.01 8.36 -4.84
CA PHE A 11 -1.99 7.46 -4.30
C PHE A 11 -0.74 8.16 -3.74
N SER A 12 -0.74 9.49 -3.62
CA SER A 12 0.32 10.24 -2.92
C SER A 12 0.40 9.89 -1.44
N GLU A 13 1.58 9.94 -0.81
CA GLU A 13 1.73 9.60 0.63
C GLU A 13 0.79 10.41 1.54
N ILE A 14 0.47 9.86 2.72
CA ILE A 14 -0.21 10.56 3.80
C ILE A 14 0.51 11.87 4.13
N GLY A 15 -0.21 12.98 4.12
CA GLY A 15 0.31 14.26 4.58
C GLY A 15 0.72 14.18 6.05
N GLN A 16 1.99 14.38 6.35
CA GLN A 16 2.51 14.33 7.72
C GLN A 16 2.58 15.72 8.36
N GLY A 17 2.10 16.75 7.68
CA GLY A 17 1.94 18.10 8.24
C GLY A 17 3.20 18.58 8.95
N SER A 18 3.07 18.92 10.23
CA SER A 18 4.18 19.45 11.04
C SER A 18 5.33 18.47 11.28
N TRP A 19 5.18 17.18 10.94
CA TRP A 19 6.28 16.21 11.02
C TRP A 19 7.14 16.19 9.75
N GLU A 20 6.65 16.75 8.64
CA GLU A 20 7.36 16.72 7.36
C GLU A 20 8.71 17.44 7.43
N GLY A 21 9.74 16.82 6.84
CA GLY A 21 11.10 17.35 6.84
C GLY A 21 11.83 17.29 8.19
N LEU A 22 11.18 16.82 9.26
CA LEU A 22 11.82 16.64 10.56
C LEU A 22 12.45 15.24 10.68
N HIS A 23 13.63 15.18 11.28
CA HIS A 23 14.22 13.89 11.63
C HIS A 23 13.41 13.23 12.75
N ARG A 24 13.34 11.89 12.75
CA ARG A 24 12.63 11.11 13.78
C ARG A 24 12.93 11.54 15.20
N THR A 25 14.18 11.87 15.52
CA THR A 25 14.55 12.31 16.89
C THR A 25 13.85 13.60 17.28
N VAL A 26 13.69 14.54 16.34
CA VAL A 26 12.99 15.81 16.55
C VAL A 26 11.49 15.57 16.69
N VAL A 27 10.91 14.69 15.88
CA VAL A 27 9.49 14.31 16.01
C VAL A 27 9.23 13.67 17.37
N THR A 28 10.08 12.74 17.81
CA THR A 28 9.95 12.11 19.13
C THR A 28 10.10 13.11 20.27
N GLU A 29 11.03 14.05 20.18
CA GLU A 29 11.27 15.06 21.22
C GLU A 29 10.11 16.08 21.31
N ARG A 30 9.59 16.54 20.17
CA ARG A 30 8.59 17.62 20.11
C ARG A 30 7.14 17.14 20.13
N TYR A 31 6.87 15.96 19.59
CA TYR A 31 5.53 15.42 19.36
C TYR A 31 5.41 13.97 19.87
N GLY A 32 6.18 13.60 20.90
CA GLY A 32 6.28 12.23 21.37
C GLY A 32 4.94 11.63 21.83
N GLU A 33 4.07 12.44 22.42
CA GLU A 33 2.74 12.01 22.87
C GLU A 33 1.81 11.74 21.69
N GLU A 34 1.76 12.65 20.70
CA GLU A 34 0.98 12.51 19.48
C GLU A 34 1.47 11.34 18.64
N LEU A 35 2.79 11.17 18.52
CA LEU A 35 3.40 10.03 17.85
C LEU A 35 3.02 8.71 18.54
N ALA A 36 3.09 8.66 19.87
CA ALA A 36 2.67 7.49 20.63
C ALA A 36 1.16 7.23 20.50
N ALA A 37 0.34 8.27 20.41
CA ALA A 37 -1.09 8.17 20.17
C ALA A 37 -1.39 7.62 18.77
N TRP A 38 -0.77 8.15 17.71
CA TRP A 38 -0.94 7.66 16.33
C TRP A 38 -0.56 6.18 16.19
N ARG A 39 0.55 5.75 16.81
CA ARG A 39 0.97 4.34 16.79
C ARG A 39 0.00 3.39 17.49
N ARG A 40 -0.78 3.86 18.47
CA ARG A 40 -1.76 3.04 19.21
C ARG A 40 -3.19 3.16 18.67
N ARG A 41 -3.57 4.37 18.23
CA ARG A 41 -4.93 4.77 17.83
C ARG A 41 -4.84 5.62 16.56
N PRO A 42 -4.48 5.01 15.42
CA PRO A 42 -4.14 5.74 14.21
C PRO A 42 -5.32 6.46 13.56
N LEU A 43 -6.56 6.15 13.98
CA LEU A 43 -7.77 6.85 13.53
C LEU A 43 -8.12 8.07 14.39
N GLU A 44 -7.51 8.23 15.56
CA GLU A 44 -7.82 9.30 16.53
C GLU A 44 -6.71 10.34 16.64
N ALA A 45 -5.50 10.01 16.18
CA ALA A 45 -4.32 10.88 16.27
C ALA A 45 -3.53 10.80 14.97
N TRP A 46 -2.98 11.94 14.54
CA TRP A 46 -2.11 12.10 13.39
C TRP A 46 -1.26 13.35 13.62
N ALA A 47 -0.34 13.63 12.70
CA ALA A 47 0.51 14.81 12.81
C ALA A 47 -0.31 16.12 12.74
N PRO A 48 0.00 17.14 13.54
CA PRO A 48 -0.69 18.44 13.46
C PRO A 48 -0.61 19.04 12.06
N GLY A 49 -1.77 19.39 11.49
CA GLY A 49 -1.88 19.89 10.11
C GLY A 49 -1.65 18.83 9.02
N GLY A 50 -1.53 17.56 9.38
CA GLY A 50 -1.46 16.42 8.45
C GLY A 50 -2.83 15.83 8.12
N GLU A 51 -2.82 14.77 7.32
CA GLU A 51 -4.00 14.00 6.94
C GLU A 51 -4.32 12.91 7.97
N SER A 52 -5.61 12.72 8.24
CA SER A 52 -6.13 11.53 8.91
C SER A 52 -6.20 10.33 7.94
N ILE A 53 -6.20 9.11 8.48
CA ILE A 53 -6.37 7.90 7.65
C ILE A 53 -7.73 7.89 6.92
N ALA A 54 -8.76 8.49 7.51
CA ALA A 54 -10.07 8.63 6.87
C ALA A 54 -10.00 9.50 5.61
N GLU A 55 -9.24 10.60 5.65
CA GLU A 55 -9.01 11.48 4.49
C GLU A 55 -8.19 10.76 3.42
N VAL A 56 -7.13 10.04 3.80
CA VAL A 56 -6.38 9.19 2.87
C VAL A 56 -7.31 8.17 2.20
N ALA A 57 -8.15 7.47 2.96
CA ALA A 57 -9.12 6.53 2.41
C ALA A 57 -10.13 7.21 1.47
N ALA A 58 -10.55 8.44 1.75
CA ALA A 58 -11.47 9.20 0.92
C ALA A 58 -10.87 9.51 -0.47
N ARG A 59 -9.56 9.70 -0.60
CA ARG A 59 -8.86 9.89 -1.89
C ARG A 59 -8.38 8.58 -2.54
N VAL A 60 -7.98 7.58 -1.76
CA VAL A 60 -7.53 6.27 -2.29
C VAL A 60 -8.69 5.50 -2.92
N ARG A 61 -9.85 5.43 -2.27
CA ARG A 61 -11.02 4.68 -2.77
C ARG A 61 -11.44 5.07 -4.20
N PRO A 62 -11.61 6.37 -4.54
CA PRO A 62 -11.93 6.76 -5.92
C PRO A 62 -10.80 6.50 -6.91
N ALA A 63 -9.53 6.67 -6.53
CA ALA A 63 -8.39 6.36 -7.38
C ALA A 63 -8.29 4.87 -7.70
N LEU A 64 -8.44 4.02 -6.67
CA LEU A 64 -8.46 2.57 -6.84
C LEU A 64 -9.63 2.12 -7.73
N ARG A 65 -10.82 2.71 -7.57
CA ARG A 65 -11.96 2.43 -8.46
C ARG A 65 -11.67 2.81 -9.92
N ARG A 66 -11.00 3.95 -10.17
CA ARG A 66 -10.57 4.32 -11.54
C ARG A 66 -9.59 3.30 -12.11
N LEU A 67 -8.59 2.90 -11.32
CA LEU A 67 -7.58 1.90 -11.71
C LEU A 67 -8.22 0.55 -12.06
N LEU A 68 -9.05 0.02 -11.16
CA LEU A 68 -9.75 -1.25 -11.38
C LEU A 68 -10.74 -1.16 -12.56
N GLY A 69 -11.43 -0.03 -12.72
CA GLY A 69 -12.32 0.22 -13.85
C GLY A 69 -11.57 0.22 -15.19
N ALA A 70 -10.37 0.80 -15.24
CA ALA A 70 -9.52 0.78 -16.42
C ALA A 70 -9.03 -0.63 -16.75
N LEU A 71 -8.64 -1.43 -15.76
CA LEU A 71 -8.24 -2.83 -15.94
C LEU A 71 -9.41 -3.73 -16.39
N ALA A 72 -10.64 -3.39 -15.99
CA ALA A 72 -11.85 -4.11 -16.38
C ALA A 72 -12.49 -3.59 -17.68
N ALA A 73 -11.99 -2.50 -18.27
CA ALA A 73 -12.61 -1.87 -19.44
C ALA A 73 -12.69 -2.86 -20.62
N GLY A 74 -13.87 -2.96 -21.23
CA GLY A 74 -14.13 -3.89 -22.34
C GLY A 74 -14.23 -5.36 -21.95
N ARG A 75 -14.24 -5.69 -20.66
CA ARG A 75 -14.37 -7.06 -20.14
C ARG A 75 -15.75 -7.28 -19.52
N PRO A 76 -16.30 -8.51 -19.58
CA PRO A 76 -17.54 -8.83 -18.87
C PRO A 76 -17.32 -8.67 -17.35
N PRO A 77 -18.36 -8.29 -16.59
CA PRO A 77 -18.29 -8.27 -15.14
C PRO A 77 -17.75 -9.58 -14.56
N GLY A 78 -17.01 -9.47 -13.45
CA GLY A 78 -16.64 -10.64 -12.66
C GLY A 78 -17.89 -11.38 -12.18
N THR A 79 -17.83 -12.72 -12.13
CA THR A 79 -18.87 -13.54 -11.49
C THR A 79 -18.22 -14.48 -10.47
N LEU A 80 -18.98 -14.81 -9.43
CA LEU A 80 -18.62 -15.81 -8.44
C LEU A 80 -18.97 -17.25 -8.86
N ASP A 81 -19.66 -17.42 -9.99
CA ASP A 81 -20.18 -18.70 -10.48
C ASP A 81 -19.12 -19.56 -11.19
N ARG A 82 -17.86 -19.09 -11.26
CA ARG A 82 -16.72 -19.77 -11.89
C ARG A 82 -15.60 -19.98 -10.88
N SER A 83 -14.72 -20.95 -11.15
CA SER A 83 -13.55 -21.18 -10.29
C SER A 83 -12.69 -19.92 -10.17
N HIS A 84 -12.37 -19.53 -8.93
CA HIS A 84 -11.39 -18.49 -8.62
C HIS A 84 -10.03 -19.07 -8.24
N VAL A 85 -9.93 -20.39 -8.16
CA VAL A 85 -8.68 -21.08 -7.87
C VAL A 85 -7.80 -21.00 -9.10
N ARG A 86 -6.61 -20.43 -8.93
CA ARG A 86 -5.63 -20.30 -10.01
C ARG A 86 -5.33 -21.67 -10.62
N GLY A 87 -5.35 -21.76 -11.94
CA GLY A 87 -5.12 -23.00 -12.69
C GLY A 87 -6.37 -23.84 -12.96
N TYR A 88 -7.52 -23.51 -12.34
CA TYR A 88 -8.79 -24.23 -12.51
C TYR A 88 -9.86 -23.43 -13.28
N GLY A 89 -9.48 -22.34 -13.95
CA GLY A 89 -10.42 -21.48 -14.70
C GLY A 89 -9.97 -21.24 -16.14
N ASP A 90 -10.92 -20.89 -17.00
CA ASP A 90 -10.75 -20.79 -18.46
C ASP A 90 -10.08 -19.47 -18.93
N GLY A 91 -9.37 -18.77 -18.04
CA GLY A 91 -8.84 -17.44 -18.31
C GLY A 91 -7.49 -17.46 -19.05
N PRO A 92 -7.24 -16.54 -20.01
CA PRO A 92 -5.93 -16.40 -20.62
C PRO A 92 -4.87 -16.00 -19.57
N ALA A 93 -3.62 -16.47 -19.76
CA ALA A 93 -2.48 -16.21 -18.88
C ALA A 93 -2.10 -14.71 -18.81
N ASP A 94 -2.43 -13.97 -19.87
CA ASP A 94 -2.02 -12.59 -20.08
C ASP A 94 -3.21 -11.65 -19.79
N GLN A 95 -3.46 -11.38 -18.52
CA GLN A 95 -4.48 -10.43 -18.09
C GLN A 95 -3.86 -9.04 -17.91
N PRO A 96 -4.62 -7.95 -18.15
CA PRO A 96 -4.08 -6.61 -17.99
C PRO A 96 -3.65 -6.48 -16.53
N TRP A 97 -2.41 -6.05 -16.39
CA TRP A 97 -1.81 -5.73 -15.12
C TRP A 97 -1.53 -4.23 -15.11
N SER A 98 -1.48 -3.67 -13.91
CA SER A 98 -0.93 -2.34 -13.68
C SER A 98 0.11 -2.46 -12.59
N LEU A 99 1.15 -1.64 -12.68
CA LEU A 99 2.09 -1.43 -11.59
C LEU A 99 1.66 -0.16 -10.84
N LEU A 100 1.42 -0.29 -9.54
CA LEU A 100 1.18 0.85 -8.66
C LEU A 100 2.46 1.12 -7.87
N VAL A 101 3.02 2.33 -8.03
CA VAL A 101 4.17 2.82 -7.28
C VAL A 101 3.66 3.90 -6.34
N ALA A 102 3.80 3.69 -5.04
CA ALA A 102 3.30 4.57 -3.99
C ALA A 102 4.11 4.34 -2.70
N HIS A 103 3.52 4.66 -1.56
CA HIS A 103 4.17 4.70 -0.26
C HIS A 103 3.42 3.85 0.78
N ASP A 104 4.04 3.63 1.95
CA ASP A 104 3.57 2.68 2.97
C ASP A 104 2.15 2.99 3.47
N GLY A 105 1.88 4.25 3.85
CA GLY A 105 0.58 4.63 4.41
C GLY A 105 -0.57 4.38 3.42
N VAL A 106 -0.35 4.75 2.16
CA VAL A 106 -1.31 4.57 1.06
C VAL A 106 -1.49 3.10 0.70
N PHE A 107 -0.40 2.31 0.67
CA PHE A 107 -0.50 0.88 0.38
C PHE A 107 -1.32 0.15 1.43
N LYS A 108 -1.16 0.49 2.71
CA LYS A 108 -2.01 -0.04 3.81
C LYS A 108 -3.48 0.24 3.56
N VAL A 109 -3.84 1.49 3.26
CA VAL A 109 -5.24 1.87 2.96
C VAL A 109 -5.76 1.18 1.70
N THR A 110 -4.91 1.01 0.69
CA THR A 110 -5.26 0.31 -0.56
C THR A 110 -5.57 -1.16 -0.30
N LEU A 111 -4.74 -1.88 0.46
CA LEU A 111 -5.00 -3.28 0.80
C LEU A 111 -6.23 -3.42 1.70
N LEU A 112 -6.40 -2.56 2.70
CA LEU A 112 -7.62 -2.58 3.54
C LEU A 112 -8.87 -2.38 2.69
N THR A 113 -8.83 -1.48 1.69
CA THR A 113 -9.94 -1.27 0.76
C THR A 113 -10.19 -2.49 -0.14
N LEU A 114 -9.14 -3.11 -0.68
CA LEU A 114 -9.25 -4.28 -1.57
C LEU A 114 -9.80 -5.52 -0.85
N PHE A 115 -9.46 -5.70 0.42
CA PHE A 115 -9.87 -6.85 1.22
C PHE A 115 -11.10 -6.59 2.11
N ASP A 116 -11.75 -5.43 1.95
CA ASP A 116 -12.92 -5.02 2.74
C ASP A 116 -12.65 -5.09 4.27
N LEU A 117 -11.47 -4.61 4.67
CA LEU A 117 -11.05 -4.58 6.07
C LEU A 117 -11.23 -3.17 6.66
N PRO A 118 -11.59 -3.08 7.96
CA PRO A 118 -11.77 -1.81 8.64
C PRO A 118 -10.45 -1.02 8.79
N LEU A 119 -10.51 0.32 8.76
CA LEU A 119 -9.32 1.21 8.80
C LEU A 119 -8.54 1.10 10.11
N GLU A 120 -9.18 0.64 11.18
CA GLU A 120 -8.62 0.32 12.49
C GLU A 120 -7.46 -0.68 12.38
N ARG A 121 -7.44 -1.47 11.31
CA ARG A 121 -6.39 -2.44 11.00
C ARG A 121 -5.22 -1.82 10.20
N PHE A 122 -5.06 -0.48 10.20
CA PHE A 122 -3.99 0.22 9.47
C PHE A 122 -2.60 -0.40 9.68
N TRP A 123 -2.26 -0.78 10.90
CA TRP A 123 -0.98 -1.38 11.26
C TRP A 123 -0.87 -2.90 11.01
N MET A 124 -1.86 -3.52 10.35
CA MET A 124 -1.87 -4.96 10.07
C MET A 124 -0.78 -5.40 9.09
N TRP A 125 -0.34 -4.50 8.20
CA TRP A 125 0.59 -4.80 7.11
C TRP A 125 1.93 -4.09 7.34
N SER A 126 3.00 -4.70 6.84
CA SER A 126 4.33 -4.11 6.79
C SER A 126 4.78 -4.06 5.34
N PHE A 127 5.30 -2.92 4.89
CA PHE A 127 5.90 -2.80 3.56
C PHE A 127 7.40 -2.55 3.63
N GLU A 128 8.10 -3.24 2.76
CA GLU A 128 9.53 -3.15 2.52
C GLU A 128 9.80 -2.02 1.54
N LEU A 129 10.91 -1.32 1.74
CA LEU A 129 11.40 -0.37 0.74
C LEU A 129 11.70 -1.13 -0.56
N CYS A 130 11.14 -0.64 -1.67
CA CYS A 130 11.20 -1.31 -2.97
C CYS A 130 10.63 -2.74 -2.97
N GLY A 131 9.84 -3.13 -1.97
CA GLY A 131 9.17 -4.43 -1.92
C GLY A 131 8.09 -4.56 -2.99
N ILE A 132 7.97 -5.74 -3.58
CA ILE A 132 6.92 -6.04 -4.56
C ILE A 132 5.81 -6.86 -3.89
N SER A 133 4.59 -6.34 -3.91
CA SER A 133 3.38 -7.07 -3.53
C SER A 133 2.51 -7.33 -4.76
N VAL A 134 1.91 -8.51 -4.85
CA VAL A 134 1.10 -8.94 -6.00
C VAL A 134 -0.29 -9.29 -5.52
N VAL A 135 -1.30 -8.59 -6.05
CA VAL A 135 -2.72 -8.83 -5.76
C VAL A 135 -3.42 -9.21 -7.05
N ASP A 136 -4.12 -10.34 -7.02
CA ASP A 136 -5.03 -10.76 -8.07
C ASP A 136 -6.43 -10.25 -7.79
N VAL A 137 -7.19 -9.88 -8.83
CA VAL A 137 -8.61 -9.53 -8.70
C VAL A 137 -9.42 -10.44 -9.61
N VAL A 138 -10.17 -11.37 -9.02
CA VAL A 138 -10.95 -12.39 -9.74
C VAL A 138 -12.38 -12.35 -9.23
N GLY A 139 -13.36 -12.29 -10.14
CA GLY A 139 -14.77 -12.22 -9.74
C GLY A 139 -15.12 -10.98 -8.91
N GLY A 140 -14.34 -9.91 -9.02
CA GLY A 140 -14.47 -8.71 -8.18
C GLY A 140 -13.88 -8.84 -6.77
N ARG A 141 -13.19 -9.95 -6.46
CA ARG A 141 -12.55 -10.20 -5.16
C ARG A 141 -11.03 -10.17 -5.28
N ALA A 142 -10.40 -9.47 -4.35
CA ALA A 142 -8.94 -9.45 -4.25
C ALA A 142 -8.40 -10.75 -3.63
N THR A 143 -7.21 -11.18 -4.05
CA THR A 143 -6.44 -12.27 -3.44
C THR A 143 -4.98 -11.86 -3.38
N LEU A 144 -4.38 -11.92 -2.19
CA LEU A 144 -2.96 -11.60 -2.01
C LEU A 144 -2.12 -12.80 -2.48
N ARG A 145 -1.39 -12.62 -3.58
CA ARG A 145 -0.52 -13.67 -4.15
C ARG A 145 0.86 -13.65 -3.53
N ALA A 146 1.39 -12.46 -3.29
CA ALA A 146 2.69 -12.24 -2.67
C ALA A 146 2.71 -10.87 -1.98
N HIS A 147 3.54 -10.73 -0.96
CA HIS A 147 3.69 -9.49 -0.21
C HIS A 147 5.15 -9.32 0.18
N GLY A 148 5.70 -8.13 -0.03
CA GLY A 148 7.04 -7.77 0.45
C GLY A 148 8.20 -8.49 -0.23
N LEU A 149 8.09 -8.86 -1.51
CA LEU A 149 9.19 -9.54 -2.21
C LEU A 149 10.37 -8.57 -2.44
N THR A 150 11.54 -8.91 -1.90
CA THR A 150 12.78 -8.11 -2.01
C THR A 150 13.96 -8.87 -2.61
N ASP A 151 13.75 -10.11 -3.10
CA ASP A 151 14.82 -10.97 -3.64
C ASP A 151 15.60 -10.30 -4.77
N HIS A 152 14.93 -9.47 -5.57
CA HIS A 152 15.53 -8.70 -6.66
C HIS A 152 16.56 -7.66 -6.17
N LEU A 153 16.53 -7.29 -4.90
CA LEU A 153 17.50 -6.38 -4.28
C LEU A 153 18.73 -7.12 -3.74
N ALA A 154 18.71 -8.46 -3.64
CA ALA A 154 19.82 -9.23 -3.10
C ALA A 154 21.20 -8.88 -3.73
N PRO A 155 21.32 -8.63 -5.04
CA PRO A 155 22.60 -8.22 -5.63
C PRO A 155 23.09 -6.83 -5.23
N LEU A 156 22.21 -5.97 -4.71
CA LEU A 156 22.50 -4.58 -4.31
C LEU A 156 22.84 -4.44 -2.83
N LEU A 157 22.57 -5.48 -2.04
CA LEU A 157 22.63 -5.44 -0.59
C LEU A 157 23.80 -6.29 -0.12
N ASP A 158 24.87 -5.64 0.36
CA ASP A 158 25.84 -6.33 1.20
C ASP A 158 25.25 -6.62 2.59
N GLU A 159 25.93 -7.44 3.40
CA GLU A 159 25.41 -7.84 4.71
C GLU A 159 25.11 -6.67 5.66
N ARG A 160 25.84 -5.55 5.53
CA ARG A 160 25.65 -4.37 6.38
C ARG A 160 24.43 -3.57 5.95
N VAL A 161 24.28 -3.34 4.64
CA VAL A 161 23.11 -2.65 4.09
C VAL A 161 21.85 -3.49 4.34
N GLN A 162 21.95 -4.81 4.25
CA GLN A 162 20.85 -5.72 4.57
C GLN A 162 20.44 -5.64 6.05
N ALA A 163 21.41 -5.58 6.96
CA ALA A 163 21.15 -5.40 8.39
C ALA A 163 20.50 -4.04 8.69
N GLU A 164 20.95 -2.96 8.05
CA GLU A 164 20.36 -1.62 8.21
C GLU A 164 18.95 -1.52 7.64
N ALA A 165 18.72 -2.06 6.44
CA ALA A 165 17.39 -2.11 5.82
C ALA A 165 16.41 -2.89 6.70
N THR A 166 16.82 -4.06 7.19
CA THR A 166 16.06 -4.88 8.14
C THR A 166 15.75 -4.10 9.42
N HIS A 167 16.72 -3.37 9.96
CA HIS A 167 16.51 -2.54 11.15
C HIS A 167 15.49 -1.41 10.90
N ARG A 168 15.58 -0.71 9.77
CA ARG A 168 14.64 0.35 9.40
C ARG A 168 13.22 -0.20 9.25
N GLN A 169 13.07 -1.34 8.58
CA GLN A 169 11.79 -2.03 8.41
C GLN A 169 11.16 -2.42 9.75
N ARG A 170 11.94 -2.99 10.69
CA ARG A 170 11.45 -3.33 12.04
C ARG A 170 11.07 -2.11 12.88
N SER A 171 11.73 -0.97 12.64
CA SER A 171 11.48 0.24 13.41
C SER A 171 10.21 0.99 13.01
N GLY A 172 9.53 0.57 11.94
CA GLY A 172 8.31 1.20 11.44
C GLY A 172 8.55 2.65 11.09
N GLY A 173 9.39 2.90 10.08
CA GLY A 173 9.77 4.24 9.64
C GLY A 173 8.57 5.18 9.59
N LEU A 174 8.73 6.36 10.21
CA LEU A 174 7.80 7.47 10.09
C LEU A 174 7.59 7.79 8.61
#